data_AF-A0A932ZSM9-F1
#
_entry.id   AF-A0A932ZSM9-F1
#
_cell.length_a   1.000
_cell.length_b   1.000
_cell.length_c   1.000
_cell.angle_alpha   90.00
_cell.angle_beta   90.00
_cell.angle_gamma   90.00
#
_symmetry.space_group_name_H-M   'P 1'
#
loop_
_entity.id
_entity.type
_entity.pdbx_description
1 polymer ?
#
loop_
_entity_poly.entity_id
_entity_poly.type
_entity_poly.pdbx_seq_one_letter_code
_entity_poly.pdbx_strand_id
1 'polypeptide(L)'
;PRDSYPRDRKGYLQWRTGLARFHAEKAGAILREAGYGGETVARVQSLLRKERLKSDPEAQLLEDAACLVFLESYFLDFSQQHEEEKVIGILRKTWAKMSPRGQKAALGLALPPEAAALVGKALSTA
;
A
#
# COMPACT_ATOMS: atom_id res chain seq x y z
N PRO A 1 -11.52 12.31 8.80
CA PRO A 1 -12.20 11.84 7.56
C PRO A 1 -11.55 12.48 6.32
N ARG A 2 -11.64 11.88 5.12
CA ARG A 2 -11.04 12.45 3.89
C ARG A 2 -11.60 13.83 3.56
N ASP A 3 -12.87 14.07 3.85
CA ASP A 3 -13.57 15.31 3.51
C ASP A 3 -13.15 16.53 4.33
N SER A 4 -12.43 16.31 5.43
CA SER A 4 -11.87 17.38 6.26
C SER A 4 -10.60 18.02 5.66
N TYR A 5 -10.17 17.59 4.47
CA TYR A 5 -8.97 18.06 3.79
C TYR A 5 -9.30 18.56 2.38
N PRO A 6 -8.59 19.57 1.85
CA PRO A 6 -8.78 20.04 0.48
C PRO A 6 -8.77 18.89 -0.55
N ARG A 7 -9.60 19.04 -1.60
CA ARG A 7 -9.74 18.07 -2.71
C ARG A 7 -8.64 18.23 -3.77
N ASP A 8 -7.45 18.64 -3.35
CA ASP A 8 -6.26 18.76 -4.18
C ASP A 8 -5.20 17.71 -3.79
N ARG A 9 -4.08 17.70 -4.52
CA ARG A 9 -2.96 16.78 -4.24
C ARG A 9 -2.34 17.03 -2.86
N LYS A 10 -2.22 18.29 -2.44
CA LYS A 10 -1.61 18.68 -1.16
C LYS A 10 -2.44 18.17 0.01
N GLY A 11 -3.75 18.43 -0.02
CA GLY A 11 -4.73 17.96 0.96
C GLY A 11 -4.79 16.43 1.02
N TYR A 12 -4.72 15.75 -0.11
CA TYR A 12 -4.62 14.28 -0.13
C TYR A 12 -3.35 13.78 0.58
N LEU A 13 -2.19 14.38 0.33
CA LEU A 13 -0.94 13.98 0.98
C LEU A 13 -0.96 14.27 2.48
N GLN A 14 -1.49 15.43 2.90
CA GLN A 14 -1.68 15.79 4.31
C GLN A 14 -2.60 14.79 5.01
N TRP A 15 -3.74 14.46 4.39
CA TRP A 15 -4.65 13.46 4.90
C TRP A 15 -3.96 12.10 5.07
N ARG A 16 -3.24 11.63 4.05
CA ARG A 16 -2.54 10.34 4.10
C ARG A 16 -1.50 10.29 5.22
N THR A 17 -0.70 11.35 5.38
CA THR A 17 0.28 11.44 6.46
C THR A 17 -0.39 11.46 7.85
N GLY A 18 -1.48 12.24 7.99
CA GLY A 18 -2.26 12.27 9.23
C GLY A 18 -2.87 10.91 9.58
N LEU A 19 -3.38 10.20 8.58
CA LEU A 19 -3.98 8.87 8.74
C LEU A 19 -2.95 7.84 9.20
N ALA A 20 -1.74 7.87 8.63
CA ALA A 20 -0.64 6.98 9.05
C ALA A 20 -0.26 7.21 10.53
N ARG A 21 -0.16 8.48 10.96
CA ARG A 21 0.07 8.84 12.36
C ARG A 21 -1.05 8.35 13.27
N PHE A 22 -2.30 8.63 12.89
CA PHE A 22 -3.48 8.22 13.66
C PHE A 22 -3.52 6.70 13.88
N HIS A 23 -3.32 5.89 12.84
CA HIS A 23 -3.33 4.43 12.98
C HIS A 23 -2.15 3.91 13.80
N ALA A 24 -0.97 4.50 13.68
CA ALA A 24 0.16 4.16 14.54
C ALA A 24 -0.15 4.47 16.02
N GLU A 25 -0.69 5.66 16.33
CA GLU A 25 -1.07 6.03 17.70
C GLU A 25 -2.14 5.07 18.26
N LYS A 26 -3.17 4.75 17.47
CA LYS A 26 -4.23 3.81 17.86
C LYS A 26 -3.70 2.40 18.11
N ALA A 27 -2.91 1.85 17.20
CA ALA A 27 -2.31 0.53 17.39
C ALA A 27 -1.40 0.51 18.62
N GLY A 28 -0.61 1.57 18.83
CA GLY A 28 0.25 1.67 20.00
C GLY A 28 -0.51 1.76 21.32
N ALA A 29 -1.67 2.41 21.36
CA ALA A 29 -2.54 2.42 22.54
C ALA A 29 -3.07 1.00 22.84
N ILE A 30 -3.63 0.32 21.84
CA ILE A 30 -4.16 -1.04 21.97
C ILE A 30 -3.08 -2.02 22.44
N LEU A 31 -1.88 -1.95 21.86
CA LEU A 31 -0.77 -2.83 22.25
C LEU A 31 -0.31 -2.59 23.70
N ARG A 32 -0.29 -1.34 24.17
CA ARG A 32 0.03 -1.04 25.58
C ARG A 32 -1.05 -1.58 26.52
N GLU A 33 -2.32 -1.42 26.17
CA GLU A 33 -3.45 -1.97 26.93
C GLU A 33 -3.39 -3.51 27.00
N ALA A 34 -2.93 -4.15 25.92
CA ALA A 34 -2.69 -5.59 25.87
C ALA A 34 -1.39 -6.05 26.57
N GLY A 35 -0.59 -5.14 27.14
CA GLY A 35 0.61 -5.47 27.91
C GLY A 35 1.91 -5.63 27.11
N TYR A 36 1.94 -5.21 25.83
CA TYR A 36 3.17 -5.26 25.03
C TYR A 36 4.19 -4.18 25.46
N GLY A 37 5.48 -4.54 25.40
CA GLY A 37 6.59 -3.66 25.75
C GLY A 37 6.82 -2.52 24.75
N GLY A 38 7.54 -1.48 25.20
CA GLY A 38 7.78 -0.26 24.44
C GLY A 38 8.47 -0.46 23.10
N GLU A 39 9.39 -1.42 23.00
CA GLU A 39 10.08 -1.76 21.74
C GLU A 39 9.12 -2.32 20.69
N THR A 40 8.26 -3.27 21.07
CA THR A 40 7.23 -3.83 20.18
C THR A 40 6.26 -2.76 19.72
N VAL A 41 5.80 -1.91 20.64
CA VAL A 41 4.91 -0.79 20.33
C VAL A 41 5.57 0.15 19.32
N ALA A 42 6.80 0.60 19.58
CA ALA A 42 7.54 1.46 18.68
C ALA A 42 7.75 0.83 17.30
N ARG A 43 8.01 -0.49 17.25
CA ARG A 43 8.18 -1.24 16.01
C ARG A 43 6.92 -1.25 15.16
N VAL A 44 5.78 -1.64 15.73
CA VAL A 44 4.49 -1.67 15.01
C VAL A 44 4.11 -0.26 14.52
N GLN A 45 4.34 0.75 15.35
CA GLN A 45 4.10 2.15 14.98
C GLN A 45 4.94 2.60 13.78
N SER A 46 6.23 2.23 13.74
CA SER A 46 7.12 2.51 12.62
C SER A 46 6.67 1.80 11.33
N LEU A 47 6.25 0.53 11.43
CA LEU A 47 5.74 -0.26 10.31
C LEU A 47 4.45 0.32 9.73
N LEU A 48 3.49 0.72 10.57
CA LEU A 48 2.24 1.34 10.12
C LEU A 48 2.45 2.68 9.40
N ARG A 49 3.51 3.41 9.77
CA ARG A 49 3.93 4.63 9.05
C ARG A 49 4.77 4.33 7.81
N LYS A 50 5.12 3.07 7.56
CA LYS A 50 5.95 2.61 6.43
C LYS A 50 7.30 3.31 6.37
N GLU A 51 7.88 3.56 7.54
CA GLU A 51 9.21 4.18 7.64
C GLU A 51 10.28 3.29 7.02
N ARG A 52 11.30 3.90 6.39
CA ARG A 52 12.45 3.19 5.81
C ARG A 52 12.08 2.10 4.80
N LEU A 53 11.01 2.32 4.03
CA LEU A 53 10.66 1.43 2.91
C LEU A 53 11.88 1.24 1.98
N LYS A 54 12.09 0.01 1.49
CA LYS A 54 13.27 -0.47 0.73
C LYS A 54 14.55 -0.72 1.52
N SER A 55 14.71 -0.17 2.72
CA SER A 55 15.89 -0.43 3.57
C SER A 55 15.58 -1.23 4.82
N ASP A 56 14.33 -1.23 5.28
CA ASP A 56 13.84 -2.03 6.40
C ASP A 56 13.11 -3.29 5.89
N PRO A 57 13.60 -4.51 6.18
CA PRO A 57 13.02 -5.75 5.66
C PRO A 57 11.55 -5.99 6.06
N GLU A 58 11.15 -5.65 7.29
CA GLU A 58 9.77 -5.87 7.73
C GLU A 58 8.83 -4.81 7.14
N ALA A 59 9.29 -3.56 7.01
CA ALA A 59 8.50 -2.53 6.33
C ALA A 59 8.30 -2.88 4.85
N GLN A 60 9.33 -3.41 4.20
CA GLN A 60 9.24 -3.91 2.83
C GLN A 60 8.30 -5.11 2.71
N LEU A 61 8.39 -6.08 3.63
CA LEU A 61 7.48 -7.23 3.65
C LEU A 61 6.02 -6.81 3.82
N LEU A 62 5.76 -5.83 4.69
CA LEU A 62 4.41 -5.29 4.90
C LEU A 62 3.89 -4.55 3.66
N GLU A 63 4.73 -3.78 2.97
CA GLU A 63 4.35 -3.13 1.71
C GLU A 63 4.05 -4.18 0.63
N ASP A 64 4.92 -5.18 0.46
CA ASP A 64 4.71 -6.25 -0.51
C ASP A 64 3.38 -6.96 -0.25
N ALA A 65 3.09 -7.32 1.00
CA ALA A 65 1.83 -7.96 1.39
C ALA A 65 0.62 -7.06 1.08
N ALA A 66 0.70 -5.77 1.40
CA ALA A 66 -0.38 -4.82 1.08
C ALA A 66 -0.60 -4.65 -0.43
N CYS A 67 0.47 -4.64 -1.23
CA CYS A 67 0.38 -4.58 -2.69
C CYS A 67 -0.24 -5.84 -3.28
N LEU A 68 0.12 -7.02 -2.76
CA LEU A 68 -0.46 -8.30 -3.20
C LEU A 68 -1.96 -8.36 -2.89
N VAL A 69 -2.36 -7.99 -1.67
CA VAL A 69 -3.78 -7.91 -1.29
C VAL A 69 -4.54 -6.93 -2.18
N PHE A 70 -3.96 -5.77 -2.52
CA PHE A 70 -4.58 -4.85 -3.48
C PHE A 70 -4.79 -5.51 -4.85
N LEU A 71 -3.76 -6.14 -5.41
CA LEU A 71 -3.83 -6.77 -6.73
C LEU A 71 -4.83 -7.93 -6.76
N GLU A 72 -4.86 -8.75 -5.73
CA GLU A 72 -5.70 -9.95 -5.66
C GLU A 72 -7.16 -9.63 -5.34
N SER A 73 -7.41 -8.73 -4.40
CA SER A 73 -8.76 -8.56 -3.82
C SER A 73 -9.50 -7.29 -4.23
N TYR A 74 -8.80 -6.26 -4.70
CA TYR A 74 -9.41 -4.93 -4.91
C TYR A 74 -9.18 -4.34 -6.29
N PHE A 75 -8.17 -4.82 -7.00
CA PHE A 75 -7.67 -4.17 -8.20
C PHE A 75 -8.69 -4.17 -9.35
N LEU A 76 -9.40 -5.28 -9.58
CA LEU A 76 -10.38 -5.36 -10.66
C LEU A 76 -11.50 -4.32 -10.49
N ASP A 77 -12.13 -4.28 -9.32
CA ASP A 77 -13.19 -3.31 -9.02
C ASP A 77 -12.68 -1.86 -9.09
N PHE A 78 -11.44 -1.63 -8.63
CA PHE A 78 -10.80 -0.32 -8.75
C PHE A 78 -10.59 0.07 -10.22
N SER A 79 -10.20 -0.88 -11.06
CA SER A 79 -9.93 -0.63 -12.49
C SER A 79 -11.19 -0.24 -13.25
N GLN A 80 -12.35 -0.76 -12.86
CA GLN A 80 -13.64 -0.45 -13.50
C GLN A 80 -14.18 0.95 -13.15
N GLN A 81 -13.65 1.58 -12.10
CA GLN A 81 -14.08 2.90 -11.62
C GLN A 81 -13.25 4.06 -12.20
N HIS A 82 -12.21 3.76 -12.99
CA HIS A 82 -11.23 4.74 -13.42
C HIS A 82 -10.74 4.49 -14.85
N GLU A 83 -10.42 5.58 -15.54
CA GLU A 83 -9.80 5.54 -16.88
C GLU A 83 -8.50 4.72 -16.89
N GLU A 84 -8.28 3.98 -17.97
CA GLU A 84 -7.14 3.05 -18.11
C GLU A 84 -5.80 3.74 -17.82
N GLU A 85 -5.57 4.96 -18.32
CA GLU A 85 -4.32 5.70 -18.09
C GLU A 85 -4.03 5.88 -16.59
N LYS A 86 -5.06 6.21 -15.80
CA LYS A 86 -4.94 6.35 -14.35
C LYS A 86 -4.66 5.01 -13.69
N VAL A 87 -5.32 3.95 -14.14
CA VAL A 87 -5.13 2.58 -13.63
C VAL A 87 -3.70 2.12 -13.88
N ILE A 88 -3.18 2.28 -15.10
CA ILE A 88 -1.79 1.97 -15.46
C ILE A 88 -0.81 2.79 -14.61
N GLY A 89 -1.08 4.08 -14.40
CA GLY A 89 -0.27 4.93 -13.53
C GLY A 89 -0.24 4.48 -12.07
N ILE A 90 -1.32 3.91 -11.55
CA ILE A 90 -1.39 3.33 -10.20
C ILE A 90 -0.63 2.00 -10.16
N LEU A 91 -0.82 1.11 -11.14
CA LEU A 91 -0.10 -0.17 -11.21
C LEU A 91 1.42 0.03 -11.21
N ARG A 92 1.94 0.96 -12.03
CA ARG A 92 3.37 1.31 -12.06
C ARG A 92 3.88 1.81 -10.71
N LYS A 93 3.09 2.64 -10.01
CA LYS A 93 3.43 3.14 -8.67
C LYS A 93 3.36 2.04 -7.61
N THR A 94 2.44 1.09 -7.72
CA THR A 94 2.36 -0.09 -6.86
C THR A 94 3.60 -0.96 -7.08
N TRP A 95 3.93 -1.28 -8.33
CA TRP A 95 5.09 -2.08 -8.69
C TRP A 95 6.42 -1.50 -8.20
N ALA A 96 6.60 -0.18 -8.32
CA ALA A 96 7.82 0.52 -7.93
C ALA A 96 8.11 0.50 -6.41
N LYS A 97 7.11 0.17 -5.58
CA LYS A 97 7.26 0.04 -4.12
C LYS A 97 7.57 -1.40 -3.69
N MET A 98 7.25 -2.37 -4.52
CA MET A 98 7.43 -3.79 -4.21
C MET A 98 8.90 -4.19 -4.33
N SER A 99 9.31 -5.15 -3.51
CA SER A 99 10.61 -5.81 -3.65
C SER A 99 10.60 -6.77 -4.85
N PRO A 100 11.77 -7.26 -5.31
CA PRO A 100 11.82 -8.31 -6.33
C PRO A 100 11.04 -9.58 -5.93
N ARG A 101 11.03 -9.93 -4.64
CA ARG A 101 10.25 -11.04 -4.11
C ARG A 101 8.75 -10.75 -4.20
N GLY A 102 8.33 -9.54 -3.83
CA GLY A 102 6.94 -9.11 -3.95
C GLY A 102 6.47 -9.12 -5.40
N GLN A 103 7.26 -8.57 -6.32
CA GLN A 103 6.99 -8.57 -7.76
C GLN A 103 6.85 -10.00 -8.31
N LYS A 104 7.76 -10.91 -7.94
CA LYS A 104 7.65 -12.32 -8.31
C LYS A 104 6.35 -12.96 -7.79
N ALA A 105 5.96 -12.67 -6.55
CA ALA A 105 4.70 -13.15 -6.00
C ALA A 105 3.48 -12.57 -6.75
N ALA A 106 3.53 -11.30 -7.13
CA ALA A 106 2.45 -10.65 -7.88
C ALA A 106 2.24 -11.28 -9.26
N LEU A 107 3.32 -11.66 -9.96
CA LEU A 107 3.23 -12.39 -11.24
C LEU A 107 2.64 -13.80 -11.10
N GLY A 108 2.66 -14.36 -9.88
CA GLY A 108 2.08 -15.68 -9.59
C GLY A 108 0.61 -15.62 -9.16
N LEU A 109 0.00 -14.44 -9.06
CA LEU A 109 -1.41 -14.31 -8.68
C LEU A 109 -2.33 -14.81 -9.80
N ALA A 110 -3.38 -15.54 -9.44
CA ALA A 110 -4.44 -15.96 -10.34
C ALA A 110 -5.40 -14.80 -10.61
N LEU A 111 -4.94 -13.80 -11.37
CA LEU A 111 -5.75 -12.64 -11.73
C LEU A 111 -6.76 -12.97 -12.85
N PRO A 112 -7.98 -12.42 -12.81
CA PRO A 112 -8.90 -12.45 -13.94
C PRO A 112 -8.24 -11.89 -15.22
N PRO A 113 -8.61 -12.37 -16.43
CA PRO A 113 -7.94 -11.98 -17.68
C PRO A 113 -7.86 -10.47 -17.90
N GLU A 114 -8.91 -9.73 -17.56
CA GLU A 114 -8.97 -8.26 -17.68
C GLU A 114 -7.95 -7.57 -16.78
N ALA A 115 -7.86 -8.00 -15.52
CA ALA A 115 -6.88 -7.49 -14.57
C ALA A 115 -5.44 -7.84 -15.01
N ALA A 116 -5.21 -9.09 -15.43
CA ALA A 116 -3.91 -9.54 -15.93
C ALA A 116 -3.44 -8.73 -17.15
N ALA A 117 -4.35 -8.40 -18.07
CA ALA A 117 -4.04 -7.57 -19.25
C ALA A 117 -3.57 -6.17 -18.85
N LEU A 118 -4.22 -5.53 -17.87
CA LEU A 118 -3.81 -4.22 -17.36
C LEU A 118 -2.45 -4.27 -16.65
N VAL A 119 -2.18 -5.32 -15.87
CA VAL A 119 -0.85 -5.54 -15.28
C VAL A 119 0.20 -5.70 -16.38
N GLY A 120 -0.08 -6.49 -17.41
CA GLY A 120 0.80 -6.66 -18.58
C GLY A 120 1.14 -5.33 -19.26
N LYS A 121 0.12 -4.53 -19.58
CA LYS A 121 0.28 -3.17 -20.16
C LYS A 121 1.10 -2.24 -19.26
N ALA A 122 0.92 -2.33 -17.94
CA ALA A 122 1.63 -1.47 -17.00
C ALA A 122 3.14 -1.80 -16.94
N LEU A 123 3.49 -3.08 -17.12
CA LEU A 123 4.86 -3.60 -17.06
C LEU A 123 5.57 -3.60 -18.42
N SER A 124 4.85 -3.58 -19.53
CA SER A 124 5.47 -3.35 -20.83
C SER A 124 6.05 -1.93 -20.86
N THR A 125 7.35 -1.84 -21.11
CA THR A 125 8.01 -0.58 -21.47
C THR A 125 7.35 -0.07 -22.75
N ALA A 126 6.99 1.22 -22.77
CA ALA A 126 6.75 1.90 -24.04
C ALA A 126 8.07 2.06 -24.79
#